data_AF-A0A3G9JH31-F1
#
_entry.id   AF-A0A3G9JH31-F1
#
_cell.length_a   1.000
_cell.length_b   1.000
_cell.length_c   1.000
_cell.angle_alpha   90.00
_cell.angle_beta   90.00
_cell.angle_gamma   90.00
#
_symmetry.space_group_name_H-M   'P 1'
#
loop_
_entity.id
_entity.type
_entity.pdbx_description
1 polymer ?
#
loop_
_entity_poly.entity_id
_entity_poly.type
_entity_poly.pdbx_seq_one_letter_code
_entity_poly.pdbx_strand_id
1 'polypeptide(L)'
;MARILPRHTTILYNLLLVGTILVTGFNQLPKNAMKTEKISAKDFSYEVLTQDAALCAYGHIATHDSSAFEKTQIILDADDRVAGYSLTNAQSFTKYVKYTGAHKNDLIGSQVASKVAYSFLLTGDVIAVTNKKTNQVVRKIDNARITYLRIPYIVSEDGNSVTFMNQVKEKRTVSYSVFKDALSNLSIRTSILIRRSSEGIDKKSSVTSRLSEE
;
A
#
# COMPACT_ATOMS: atom_id res chain seq x y z
N MET A 1 -81.23 -0.05 -2.20
CA MET A 1 -80.58 -1.09 -3.04
C MET A 1 -79.13 -0.68 -3.30
N ALA A 2 -78.17 -1.26 -2.60
CA ALA A 2 -76.76 -0.99 -2.84
C ALA A 2 -76.32 -1.74 -4.11
N ARG A 3 -76.02 -1.02 -5.19
CA ARG A 3 -75.41 -1.60 -6.39
C ARG A 3 -73.98 -1.98 -6.03
N ILE A 4 -73.74 -3.27 -5.84
CA ILE A 4 -72.40 -3.83 -5.68
C ILE A 4 -71.67 -3.58 -7.00
N LEU A 5 -70.68 -2.68 -7.01
CA LEU A 5 -69.85 -2.48 -8.19
C LEU A 5 -69.15 -3.81 -8.56
N PRO A 6 -69.07 -4.17 -9.85
CA PRO A 6 -68.35 -5.36 -10.28
C PRO A 6 -66.91 -5.31 -9.75
N ARG A 7 -66.41 -6.40 -9.15
CA ARG A 7 -65.07 -6.51 -8.55
C ARG A 7 -63.96 -5.91 -9.43
N HIS A 8 -64.06 -6.08 -10.74
CA HIS A 8 -63.09 -5.56 -11.71
C HIS A 8 -63.03 -4.02 -11.73
N THR A 9 -64.16 -3.35 -11.58
CA THR A 9 -64.26 -1.88 -11.53
C THR A 9 -63.66 -1.30 -10.26
N THR A 10 -63.84 -1.98 -9.13
CA THR A 10 -63.27 -1.59 -7.84
C THR A 10 -61.75 -1.77 -7.80
N ILE A 11 -61.26 -2.86 -8.42
CA ILE A 11 -59.82 -3.10 -8.57
C ILE A 11 -59.18 -2.03 -9.48
N LEU A 12 -59.82 -1.70 -10.61
CA LEU A 12 -59.33 -0.69 -11.54
C LEU A 12 -59.25 0.70 -10.87
N TYR A 13 -60.28 1.07 -10.10
CA TYR A 13 -60.32 2.33 -9.36
C TYR A 13 -59.19 2.42 -8.32
N ASN A 14 -58.96 1.35 -7.55
CA ASN A 14 -57.88 1.32 -6.56
C ASN A 14 -56.49 1.39 -7.21
N LEU A 15 -56.28 0.74 -8.36
CA LEU A 15 -55.04 0.84 -9.13
C LEU A 15 -54.79 2.26 -9.62
N LEU A 16 -55.83 2.94 -10.10
CA LEU A 16 -55.76 4.33 -10.55
C LEU A 16 -55.43 5.27 -9.38
N LEU A 17 -56.07 5.06 -8.22
CA LEU A 17 -55.82 5.85 -7.01
C LEU A 17 -54.37 5.68 -6.52
N VAL A 18 -53.88 4.45 -6.40
CA VAL A 18 -52.48 4.16 -6.02
C VAL A 18 -51.50 4.76 -7.03
N GLY A 19 -51.80 4.65 -8.34
CA GLY A 19 -50.99 5.26 -9.39
C GLY A 19 -50.90 6.77 -9.24
N THR A 20 -52.01 7.45 -8.98
CA THR A 20 -52.01 8.91 -8.77
C THR A 20 -51.24 9.33 -7.52
N ILE A 21 -51.35 8.58 -6.42
CA ILE A 21 -50.61 8.84 -5.17
C ILE A 21 -49.10 8.66 -5.37
N LEU A 22 -48.68 7.63 -6.10
CA LEU A 22 -47.27 7.40 -6.41
C LEU A 22 -46.68 8.51 -7.30
N VAL A 23 -47.40 8.92 -8.34
CA VAL A 23 -46.95 9.98 -9.26
C VAL A 23 -46.88 11.33 -8.56
N THR A 24 -47.89 11.68 -7.76
CA THR A 24 -47.92 12.94 -6.99
C THR A 24 -46.87 12.93 -5.88
N GLY A 25 -46.72 11.82 -5.16
CA GLY A 25 -45.68 11.64 -4.15
C GLY A 25 -44.27 11.75 -4.74
N PHE A 26 -44.02 11.14 -5.90
CA PHE A 26 -42.73 11.24 -6.58
C PHE A 26 -42.43 12.67 -7.07
N ASN A 27 -43.45 13.40 -7.54
CA ASN A 27 -43.30 14.81 -7.93
C ASN A 27 -43.12 15.77 -6.74
N GLN A 28 -43.62 15.40 -5.56
CA GLN A 28 -43.45 16.16 -4.31
C GLN A 28 -42.15 15.83 -3.57
N LEU A 29 -41.42 14.79 -3.98
CA LEU A 29 -40.06 14.59 -3.48
C LEU A 29 -39.25 15.85 -3.81
N PRO A 30 -38.67 16.53 -2.81
CA PRO A 30 -37.91 17.72 -3.06
C PRO A 30 -36.78 17.38 -4.04
N LYS A 31 -36.83 17.95 -5.24
CA LYS A 31 -35.79 17.82 -6.29
C LYS A 31 -34.38 18.26 -5.81
N ASN A 32 -34.30 18.79 -4.59
CA ASN A 32 -33.10 19.25 -3.90
C ASN A 32 -32.57 18.27 -2.83
N ALA A 33 -33.18 17.10 -2.64
CA ALA A 33 -32.75 16.11 -1.62
C ALA A 33 -31.39 15.45 -1.92
N MET A 34 -30.84 15.66 -3.11
CA MET A 34 -29.46 15.33 -3.44
C MET A 34 -28.76 16.57 -4.01
N LYS A 35 -28.71 17.66 -3.23
CA LYS A 35 -27.57 18.56 -3.37
C LYS A 35 -26.36 17.80 -2.84
N THR A 36 -25.64 17.12 -3.72
CA THR A 36 -24.27 16.73 -3.45
C THR A 36 -23.56 18.01 -3.04
N GLU A 37 -23.25 18.15 -1.75
CA GLU A 37 -22.54 19.32 -1.26
C GLU A 37 -21.28 19.45 -2.13
N LYS A 38 -21.09 20.59 -2.78
CA LYS A 38 -19.85 20.85 -3.51
C LYS A 38 -18.76 20.98 -2.46
N ILE A 39 -18.12 19.86 -2.13
CA ILE A 39 -16.99 19.83 -1.21
C ILE A 39 -15.86 20.62 -1.88
N SER A 40 -15.49 21.75 -1.29
CA SER A 40 -14.40 22.61 -1.79
C SER A 40 -13.08 22.17 -1.17
N ALA A 41 -11.95 22.31 -1.88
CA ALA A 41 -10.62 22.06 -1.32
C ALA A 41 -10.33 22.90 -0.05
N LYS A 42 -11.01 24.06 0.11
CA LYS A 42 -10.93 24.90 1.31
C LYS A 42 -11.50 24.24 2.57
N ASP A 43 -12.39 23.25 2.39
CA ASP A 43 -13.05 22.50 3.47
C ASP A 43 -12.12 21.48 4.13
N PHE A 44 -10.91 21.30 3.60
CA PHE A 44 -9.91 20.39 4.15
C PHE A 44 -8.69 21.13 4.72
N SER A 45 -8.05 20.50 5.69
CA SER A 45 -6.71 20.82 6.15
C SER A 45 -5.82 19.60 5.99
N TYR A 46 -4.54 19.85 5.70
CA TYR A 46 -3.55 18.83 5.42
C TYR A 46 -2.39 19.01 6.39
N GLU A 47 -2.00 17.93 7.03
CA GLU A 47 -0.83 17.87 7.91
C GLU A 47 0.07 16.74 7.41
N VAL A 48 1.36 17.05 7.20
CA VAL A 48 2.37 16.04 6.91
C VAL A 48 2.85 15.48 8.25
N LEU A 49 2.48 14.24 8.54
CA LEU A 49 2.86 13.55 9.78
C LEU A 49 4.29 13.02 9.70
N THR A 50 4.65 12.45 8.56
CA THR A 50 6.00 11.96 8.27
C THR A 50 6.31 12.21 6.81
N GLN A 51 7.50 12.78 6.52
CA GLN A 51 7.94 13.07 5.15
C GLN A 51 8.91 11.99 4.63
N ASP A 52 8.74 11.61 3.36
CA ASP A 52 9.60 10.69 2.58
C ASP A 52 10.04 9.42 3.36
N ALA A 53 9.12 8.83 4.11
CA ALA A 53 9.41 7.66 4.92
C ALA A 53 9.52 6.39 4.08
N ALA A 54 10.36 5.45 4.51
CA ALA A 54 10.32 4.07 4.02
C ALA A 54 9.10 3.36 4.63
N LEU A 55 8.10 3.05 3.80
CA LEU A 55 6.78 2.59 4.27
C LEU A 55 6.64 1.08 4.24
N CYS A 56 7.10 0.43 3.17
CA CYS A 56 7.01 -1.01 2.98
C CYS A 56 8.06 -1.51 1.98
N ALA A 57 8.49 -2.75 2.12
CA ALA A 57 9.34 -3.44 1.16
C ALA A 57 8.63 -4.68 0.58
N TYR A 58 8.97 -5.04 -0.64
CA TYR A 58 8.44 -6.22 -1.31
C TYR A 58 9.55 -6.92 -2.10
N GLY A 59 9.59 -8.25 -2.01
CA GLY A 59 10.62 -9.06 -2.66
C GLY A 59 10.09 -9.82 -3.87
N HIS A 60 10.89 -9.86 -4.93
CA HIS A 60 10.64 -10.71 -6.09
C HIS A 60 11.93 -11.41 -6.52
N ILE A 61 11.89 -12.71 -6.79
CA ILE A 61 13.04 -13.44 -7.32
C ILE A 61 12.76 -13.70 -8.80
N ALA A 62 13.60 -13.16 -9.68
CA ALA A 62 13.45 -13.39 -11.11
C ALA A 62 13.85 -14.83 -11.42
N THR A 63 12.91 -15.60 -11.93
CA THR A 63 13.12 -16.98 -12.36
C THR A 63 13.58 -17.07 -13.82
N HIS A 64 13.36 -16.01 -14.59
CA HIS A 64 13.70 -15.89 -16.00
C HIS A 64 13.82 -14.42 -16.42
N ASP A 65 14.39 -14.19 -17.61
CA ASP A 65 14.31 -12.89 -18.29
C ASP A 65 12.88 -12.67 -18.79
N SER A 66 12.27 -11.56 -18.40
CA SER A 66 10.98 -11.14 -18.93
C SER A 66 11.16 -10.44 -20.27
N SER A 67 10.34 -10.81 -21.26
CA SER A 67 10.33 -10.17 -22.57
C SER A 67 9.68 -8.78 -22.53
N ALA A 68 8.76 -8.55 -21.58
CA ALA A 68 7.94 -7.35 -21.44
C ALA A 68 8.06 -6.70 -20.05
N PHE A 69 7.45 -5.54 -19.88
CA PHE A 69 7.28 -4.94 -18.55
C PHE A 69 6.15 -5.64 -17.81
N GLU A 70 6.41 -6.05 -16.58
CA GLU A 70 5.44 -6.66 -15.67
C GLU A 70 4.98 -5.67 -14.60
N LYS A 71 3.72 -5.79 -14.20
CA LYS A 71 3.12 -4.96 -13.15
C LYS A 71 3.50 -5.48 -11.77
N THR A 72 4.26 -4.70 -11.00
CA THR A 72 4.48 -4.92 -9.57
C THR A 72 3.56 -4.00 -8.78
N GLN A 73 2.71 -4.57 -7.94
CA GLN A 73 1.73 -3.84 -7.15
C GLN A 73 2.01 -4.06 -5.66
N ILE A 74 2.14 -2.96 -4.92
CA ILE A 74 2.17 -2.96 -3.45
C ILE A 74 0.81 -2.44 -3.00
N ILE A 75 0.12 -3.23 -2.18
CA ILE A 75 -1.15 -2.87 -1.56
C ILE A 75 -0.87 -2.69 -0.08
N LEU A 76 -1.31 -1.56 0.46
CA LEU A 76 -1.39 -1.33 1.89
C LEU A 76 -2.86 -1.30 2.23
N ASP A 77 -3.27 -2.15 3.15
CA ASP A 77 -4.66 -2.29 3.55
C ASP A 77 -5.08 -1.16 4.49
N ALA A 78 -6.38 -1.07 4.77
CA ALA A 78 -6.84 -0.24 5.86
C ALA A 78 -6.25 -0.77 7.18
N ASP A 79 -6.01 0.12 8.13
CA ASP A 79 -5.43 -0.15 9.45
C ASP A 79 -3.95 -0.59 9.48
N ASP A 80 -3.34 -0.84 8.31
CA ASP A 80 -1.90 -1.09 8.19
C ASP A 80 -1.10 0.03 8.87
N ARG A 81 -0.14 -0.37 9.70
CA ARG A 81 0.73 0.56 10.41
C ARG A 81 1.97 0.86 9.57
N VAL A 82 2.07 2.10 9.11
CA VAL A 82 3.22 2.62 8.37
C VAL A 82 3.78 3.84 9.08
N ALA A 83 5.09 3.87 9.31
CA ALA A 83 5.78 4.95 10.04
C ALA A 83 5.10 5.35 11.38
N GLY A 84 4.49 4.39 12.09
CA GLY A 84 3.81 4.60 13.37
C GLY A 84 2.31 4.93 13.29
N TYR A 85 1.77 5.17 12.10
CA TYR A 85 0.36 5.55 11.89
C TYR A 85 -0.44 4.46 11.19
N SER A 86 -1.68 4.24 11.62
CA SER A 86 -2.64 3.38 10.91
C SER A 86 -3.30 4.13 9.76
N LEU A 87 -3.31 3.52 8.58
CA LEU A 87 -3.99 4.06 7.41
C LEU A 87 -5.52 3.94 7.56
N THR A 88 -6.25 4.93 7.08
CA THR A 88 -7.72 4.91 7.14
C THR A 88 -8.34 4.08 6.02
N ASN A 89 -7.69 4.03 4.85
CA ASN A 89 -8.18 3.32 3.68
C ASN A 89 -7.05 2.54 3.03
N ALA A 90 -7.40 1.44 2.37
CA ALA A 90 -6.49 0.72 1.52
C ALA A 90 -6.00 1.60 0.36
N GLN A 91 -4.72 1.47 0.02
CA GLN A 91 -4.07 2.19 -1.07
C GLN A 91 -3.19 1.24 -1.87
N SER A 92 -3.13 1.46 -3.18
CA SER A 92 -2.32 0.63 -4.06
C SER A 92 -1.37 1.46 -4.90
N PHE A 93 -0.13 1.00 -4.93
CA PHE A 93 0.98 1.63 -5.64
C PHE A 93 1.52 0.65 -6.67
N THR A 94 1.69 1.11 -7.91
CA THR A 94 2.11 0.25 -9.03
C THR A 94 3.42 0.76 -9.62
N LYS A 95 4.31 -0.19 -9.94
CA LYS A 95 5.49 0.05 -10.78
C LYS A 95 5.54 -1.02 -11.87
N TYR A 96 5.89 -0.62 -13.08
CA TYR A 96 6.18 -1.54 -14.17
C TYR A 96 7.68 -1.82 -14.22
N VAL A 97 8.07 -3.09 -14.19
CA VAL A 97 9.48 -3.51 -14.21
C VAL A 97 9.67 -4.61 -15.24
N LYS A 98 10.74 -4.50 -16.03
CA LYS A 98 11.19 -5.59 -16.89
C LYS A 98 12.22 -6.41 -16.11
N TYR A 99 11.81 -7.59 -15.65
CA TYR A 99 12.70 -8.45 -14.90
C TYR A 99 13.77 -9.04 -15.82
N THR A 100 15.00 -9.01 -15.35
CA THR A 100 16.16 -9.60 -16.01
C THR A 100 16.86 -10.53 -15.04
N GLY A 101 17.26 -11.70 -15.54
CA GLY A 101 18.16 -12.65 -14.93
C GLY A 101 19.61 -12.17 -14.97
N ALA A 102 20.52 -13.04 -14.54
CA ALA A 102 21.93 -12.67 -14.40
C ALA A 102 22.62 -12.51 -15.76
N HIS A 103 23.49 -11.50 -15.85
CA HIS A 103 24.30 -11.21 -17.02
C HIS A 103 25.77 -11.53 -16.74
N LYS A 104 26.59 -11.67 -17.79
CA LYS A 104 28.04 -11.96 -17.66
C LYS A 104 28.81 -10.95 -16.81
N ASN A 105 28.29 -9.71 -16.69
CA ASN A 105 28.90 -8.63 -15.93
C ASN A 105 28.40 -8.55 -14.48
N ASP A 106 27.43 -9.38 -14.09
CA ASP A 106 26.97 -9.46 -12.70
C ASP A 106 27.94 -10.29 -11.86
N LEU A 107 29.09 -9.71 -11.55
CA LEU A 107 30.17 -10.39 -10.83
C LEU A 107 30.04 -10.23 -9.32
N ILE A 108 30.23 -11.33 -8.60
CA ILE A 108 30.34 -11.38 -7.14
C ILE A 108 31.74 -11.88 -6.80
N GLY A 109 32.67 -10.94 -6.62
CA GLY A 109 34.10 -11.24 -6.70
C GLY A 109 34.47 -11.64 -8.12
N SER A 110 35.00 -12.85 -8.30
CA SER A 110 35.41 -13.38 -9.61
C SER A 110 34.37 -14.30 -10.27
N GLN A 111 33.22 -14.52 -9.64
CA GLN A 111 32.19 -15.44 -10.13
C GLN A 111 31.00 -14.67 -10.72
N VAL A 112 30.47 -15.15 -11.83
CA VAL A 112 29.22 -14.63 -12.41
C VAL A 112 28.05 -15.09 -11.55
N ALA A 113 27.15 -14.17 -11.22
CA ALA A 113 25.91 -14.48 -10.51
C ALA A 113 25.06 -15.50 -11.28
N SER A 114 24.39 -16.39 -10.56
CA SER A 114 23.52 -17.41 -11.17
C SER A 114 22.05 -17.01 -11.16
N LYS A 115 21.66 -16.09 -10.28
CA LYS A 115 20.27 -15.64 -10.10
C LYS A 115 20.20 -14.14 -9.82
N VAL A 116 19.01 -13.55 -9.95
CA VAL A 116 18.74 -12.15 -9.64
C VAL A 116 17.47 -12.02 -8.82
N ALA A 117 17.54 -11.22 -7.76
CA ALA A 117 16.38 -10.80 -6.97
C ALA A 117 16.15 -9.31 -7.10
N TYR A 118 14.93 -8.89 -6.80
CA TYR A 118 14.47 -7.52 -6.80
C TYR A 118 13.89 -7.19 -5.42
N SER A 119 14.45 -6.19 -4.74
CA SER A 119 13.87 -5.64 -3.51
C SER A 119 13.26 -4.28 -3.82
N PHE A 120 11.93 -4.24 -3.81
CA PHE A 120 11.13 -3.05 -3.99
C PHE A 120 10.98 -2.31 -2.67
N LEU A 121 11.00 -0.99 -2.73
CA LEU A 121 10.79 -0.10 -1.59
C LEU A 121 9.77 0.97 -1.96
N LEU A 122 8.67 1.00 -1.21
CA LEU A 122 7.70 2.08 -1.23
C LEU A 122 8.14 3.17 -0.25
N THR A 123 8.36 4.38 -0.77
CA THR A 123 8.57 5.58 0.04
C THR A 123 7.48 6.61 -0.25
N GLY A 124 7.16 7.46 0.72
CA GLY A 124 6.19 8.54 0.53
C GLY A 124 5.93 9.31 1.81
N ASP A 125 5.04 10.29 1.72
CA ASP A 125 4.62 11.13 2.84
C ASP A 125 3.39 10.52 3.51
N VAL A 126 3.41 10.36 4.83
CA VAL A 126 2.20 10.03 5.59
C VAL A 126 1.52 11.34 5.96
N ILE A 127 0.28 11.52 5.52
CA ILE A 127 -0.47 12.76 5.73
C ILE A 127 -1.79 12.50 6.44
N ALA A 128 -2.20 13.45 7.29
CA ALA A 128 -3.55 13.53 7.82
C ALA A 128 -4.34 14.57 7.03
N VAL A 129 -5.52 14.17 6.54
CA VAL A 129 -6.49 15.04 5.88
C VAL A 129 -7.68 15.18 6.80
N THR A 130 -7.89 16.39 7.34
CA THR A 130 -8.98 16.68 8.25
C THR A 130 -10.06 17.46 7.53
N ASN A 131 -11.27 16.93 7.51
CA ASN A 131 -12.45 17.65 7.04
C ASN A 131 -12.86 18.67 8.13
N LYS A 132 -12.80 19.96 7.81
CA LYS A 132 -13.08 21.04 8.77
C LYS A 132 -14.56 21.13 9.17
N LYS A 133 -15.47 20.56 8.37
CA LYS A 133 -16.91 20.54 8.67
C LYS A 133 -17.28 19.39 9.61
N THR A 134 -16.70 18.21 9.40
CA THR A 134 -17.06 17.00 10.15
C THR A 134 -16.05 16.60 11.22
N ASN A 135 -14.88 17.25 11.26
CA ASN A 135 -13.71 16.89 12.08
C ASN A 135 -13.20 15.45 11.86
N GLN A 136 -13.61 14.80 10.77
CA GLN A 136 -13.10 13.47 10.41
C GLN A 136 -11.67 13.58 9.88
N VAL A 137 -10.78 12.74 10.40
CA VAL A 137 -9.37 12.65 10.01
C VAL A 137 -9.15 11.38 9.21
N VAL A 138 -8.65 11.54 7.99
CA VAL A 138 -8.24 10.43 7.11
C VAL A 138 -6.73 10.44 7.03
N ARG A 139 -6.09 9.34 7.42
CA ARG A 139 -4.65 9.12 7.24
C ARG A 139 -4.41 8.35 5.96
N LYS A 140 -3.57 8.89 5.08
CA LYS A 140 -3.23 8.30 3.79
C LYS A 140 -1.77 8.56 3.45
N ILE A 141 -1.31 7.98 2.36
CA ILE A 141 0.04 8.20 1.84
C ILE A 141 -0.09 9.10 0.62
N ASP A 142 0.76 10.11 0.54
CA ASP A 142 0.88 11.01 -0.60
C ASP A 142 2.32 11.04 -1.12
N ASN A 143 2.51 11.58 -2.32
CA ASN A 143 3.83 11.68 -2.99
C ASN A 143 4.60 10.35 -3.02
N ALA A 144 3.89 9.24 -3.15
CA ALA A 144 4.48 7.92 -3.07
C ALA A 144 5.29 7.57 -4.31
N ARG A 145 6.42 6.89 -4.11
CA ARG A 145 7.27 6.33 -5.18
C ARG A 145 7.70 4.91 -4.83
N ILE A 146 7.73 4.05 -5.83
CA ILE A 146 8.34 2.72 -5.72
C ILE A 146 9.70 2.76 -6.41
N THR A 147 10.73 2.42 -5.65
CA THR A 147 12.08 2.15 -6.17
C THR A 147 12.38 0.66 -6.04
N TYR A 148 13.39 0.15 -6.76
CA TYR A 148 13.82 -1.23 -6.59
C TYR A 148 15.34 -1.36 -6.69
N LEU A 149 15.86 -2.40 -6.05
CA LEU A 149 17.24 -2.86 -6.18
C LEU A 149 17.27 -4.16 -6.96
N ARG A 150 18.04 -4.20 -8.05
CA ARG A 150 18.39 -5.45 -8.74
C ARG A 150 19.62 -6.04 -8.07
N ILE A 151 19.49 -7.27 -7.55
CA ILE A 151 20.49 -7.92 -6.69
C ILE A 151 20.87 -9.25 -7.33
N PRO A 152 21.96 -9.31 -8.10
CA PRO A 152 22.53 -10.56 -8.55
C PRO A 152 23.11 -11.33 -7.36
N TYR A 153 22.92 -12.65 -7.36
CA TYR A 153 23.37 -13.52 -6.28
C TYR A 153 23.75 -14.93 -6.76
N ILE A 154 24.53 -15.62 -5.93
CA ILE A 154 24.92 -17.02 -6.07
C ILE A 154 24.35 -17.79 -4.90
N VAL A 155 23.76 -18.95 -5.18
CA VAL A 155 23.32 -19.89 -4.15
C VAL A 155 24.45 -20.89 -3.91
N SER A 156 24.75 -21.21 -2.65
CA SER A 156 25.69 -22.29 -2.32
C SER A 156 25.21 -23.64 -2.84
N GLU A 157 26.14 -24.58 -3.00
CA GLU A 157 25.83 -25.92 -3.53
C GLU A 157 24.76 -26.66 -2.69
N ASP A 158 24.78 -26.45 -1.38
CA ASP A 158 23.79 -27.01 -0.44
C ASP A 158 22.44 -26.27 -0.43
N GLY A 159 22.31 -25.16 -1.17
CA GLY A 159 21.09 -24.37 -1.26
C GLY A 159 20.80 -23.46 -0.06
N ASN A 160 21.59 -23.54 1.01
CA ASN A 160 21.24 -22.92 2.30
C ASN A 160 21.69 -21.48 2.44
N SER A 161 22.65 -21.04 1.64
CA SER A 161 23.21 -19.70 1.70
C SER A 161 23.21 -18.98 0.36
N VAL A 162 23.19 -17.67 0.43
CA VAL A 162 23.20 -16.76 -0.69
C VAL A 162 24.37 -15.81 -0.53
N THR A 163 25.17 -15.71 -1.58
CA THR A 163 26.26 -14.74 -1.69
C THR A 163 25.91 -13.67 -2.72
N PHE A 164 26.06 -12.40 -2.37
CA PHE A 164 25.72 -11.26 -3.22
C PHE A 164 26.61 -10.05 -2.89
N MET A 165 26.53 -9.01 -3.71
CA MET A 165 27.13 -7.70 -3.43
C MET A 165 26.04 -6.76 -2.90
N ASN A 166 26.24 -6.15 -1.72
CA ASN A 166 25.30 -5.15 -1.21
C ASN A 166 25.45 -3.80 -1.96
N GLN A 167 24.60 -2.81 -1.66
CA GLN A 167 24.64 -1.51 -2.35
C GLN A 167 25.96 -0.74 -2.20
N VAL A 168 26.69 -0.97 -1.12
CA VAL A 168 28.01 -0.39 -0.88
C VAL A 168 29.16 -1.22 -1.48
N LYS A 169 28.83 -2.19 -2.35
CA LYS A 169 29.77 -3.07 -3.07
C LYS A 169 30.64 -3.94 -2.16
N GLU A 170 30.10 -4.37 -1.03
CA GLU A 170 30.71 -5.39 -0.17
C GLU A 170 30.09 -6.76 -0.45
N LYS A 171 30.95 -7.79 -0.52
CA LYS A 171 30.50 -9.18 -0.65
C LYS A 171 29.88 -9.63 0.67
N ARG A 172 28.66 -10.18 0.60
CA ARG A 172 27.91 -10.71 1.74
C ARG A 172 27.51 -12.15 1.48
N THR A 173 27.54 -12.96 2.52
CA THR A 173 26.98 -14.31 2.53
C THR A 173 26.05 -14.44 3.72
N VAL A 174 24.79 -14.80 3.47
CA VAL A 174 23.74 -14.96 4.49
C VAL A 174 22.93 -16.22 4.19
N SER A 175 22.10 -16.69 5.11
CA SER A 175 21.19 -17.80 4.80
C SER A 175 20.14 -17.40 3.74
N TYR A 176 19.63 -18.37 2.99
CA TYR A 176 18.59 -18.13 1.98
C TYR A 176 17.31 -17.54 2.60
N SER A 177 16.98 -17.91 3.84
CA SER A 177 15.85 -17.33 4.59
C SER A 177 16.07 -15.85 4.88
N VAL A 178 17.21 -15.49 5.47
CA VAL A 178 17.56 -14.09 5.79
C VAL A 178 17.62 -13.25 4.52
N PHE A 179 18.14 -13.81 3.42
CA PHE A 179 18.12 -13.12 2.12
C PHE A 179 16.69 -12.82 1.66
N LYS A 180 15.77 -13.79 1.70
CA LYS A 180 14.36 -13.58 1.33
C LYS A 180 13.69 -12.53 2.22
N ASP A 181 13.92 -12.60 3.53
CA ASP A 181 13.38 -11.62 4.48
C ASP A 181 13.94 -10.22 4.20
N ALA A 182 15.22 -10.10 3.83
CA ALA A 182 15.83 -8.83 3.46
C ALA A 182 15.20 -8.21 2.20
N LEU A 183 14.55 -8.99 1.33
CA LEU A 183 13.89 -8.45 0.14
C LEU A 183 12.57 -7.73 0.48
N SER A 184 11.86 -8.18 1.52
CA SER A 184 10.49 -7.75 1.87
C SER A 184 10.35 -7.07 3.24
N ASN A 185 11.36 -7.12 4.12
CA ASN A 185 11.32 -6.48 5.44
C ASN A 185 12.23 -5.24 5.47
N LEU A 186 11.70 -4.07 5.83
CA LEU A 186 12.46 -2.80 5.84
C LEU A 186 13.70 -2.81 6.73
N SER A 187 13.60 -3.39 7.93
CA SER A 187 14.71 -3.41 8.89
C SER A 187 15.83 -4.31 8.39
N ILE A 188 15.48 -5.53 7.98
CA ILE A 188 16.43 -6.52 7.47
C ILE A 188 17.02 -6.08 6.13
N ARG A 189 16.20 -5.49 5.24
CA ARG A 189 16.65 -4.86 3.99
C ARG A 189 17.78 -3.88 4.26
N THR A 190 17.58 -2.99 5.22
CA THR A 190 18.55 -1.93 5.55
C THR A 190 19.86 -2.53 6.08
N SER A 191 19.80 -3.49 6.99
CA SER A 191 20.99 -4.10 7.59
C SER A 191 21.76 -5.00 6.63
N ILE A 192 21.07 -5.72 5.73
CA ILE A 192 21.67 -6.74 4.87
C ILE A 192 22.02 -6.21 3.47
N LEU A 193 21.13 -5.44 2.84
CA LEU A 193 21.26 -5.02 1.44
C LEU A 193 21.87 -3.62 1.28
N ILE A 194 21.78 -2.76 2.31
CA ILE A 194 22.17 -1.35 2.22
C ILE A 194 23.46 -1.04 3.00
N ARG A 195 23.52 -1.40 4.29
CA ARG A 195 24.58 -0.94 5.20
C ARG A 195 25.85 -1.79 5.18
N ARG A 196 26.94 -1.17 5.63
CA ARG A 196 28.23 -1.81 5.94
C ARG A 196 28.13 -2.65 7.21
N SER A 197 28.96 -3.69 7.31
CA SER A 197 28.90 -4.68 8.40
C SER A 197 29.23 -4.12 9.78
N SER A 198 29.77 -2.90 9.83
CA SER A 198 30.37 -2.30 11.02
C SER A 198 29.52 -1.20 11.67
N GLU A 199 28.32 -0.91 11.17
CA GLU A 199 27.37 -0.08 11.94
C GLU A 199 26.60 -0.99 12.90
N GLY A 200 27.06 -0.99 14.14
CA GLY A 200 26.47 -1.74 15.24
C GLY A 200 24.97 -1.51 15.36
N ILE A 201 24.29 -2.56 15.78
CA ILE A 201 22.95 -2.49 16.35
C ILE A 201 23.07 -1.59 17.58
N ASP A 202 22.76 -0.30 17.44
CA ASP A 202 22.51 0.57 18.58
C ASP A 202 21.28 0.03 19.30
N LYS A 203 21.54 -0.78 20.34
CA LYS A 203 20.63 -0.98 21.46
C LYS A 203 20.36 0.38 22.11
N LYS A 204 19.37 1.12 21.64
CA LYS A 204 18.67 2.14 22.45
C LYS A 204 17.34 2.55 21.82
N SER A 205 16.27 1.91 22.28
CA SER A 205 14.98 2.59 22.51
C SER A 205 14.15 1.80 23.52
N SER A 206 14.69 1.65 24.74
CA SER A 206 13.87 1.57 25.94
C SER A 206 14.09 2.87 26.71
N VAL A 207 13.50 3.96 26.22
CA VAL A 207 13.29 5.16 27.04
C VAL A 207 11.92 4.98 27.66
N THR A 208 11.90 4.32 28.81
CA THR A 208 10.78 4.45 29.75
C THR A 208 10.94 5.84 30.36
N SER A 209 10.19 6.80 29.83
CA SER A 209 9.90 8.04 30.54
C SER A 209 9.07 7.70 31.77
N ARG A 210 9.54 8.08 32.96
CA ARG A 210 8.70 8.70 33.99
C ARG A 210 9.59 9.42 35.00
N LEU A 211 9.42 10.74 34.98
CA LEU A 211 9.75 11.68 36.02
C LEU A 211 8.91 11.41 37.28
N SER A 212 9.45 11.93 38.38
CA SER A 212 8.99 12.00 39.77
C SER A 212 7.60 12.58 40.02
N GLU A 213 7.00 12.16 41.15
CA GLU A 213 6.08 12.83 42.11
C GLU A 213 5.57 11.67 43.01
N GLU A 214 5.64 11.62 44.35
CA GLU A 214 5.81 12.55 45.48
C GLU A 214 6.86 12.03 46.48
#